data_AF-A0A1B6LET1-F1
#
_entry.id   AF-A0A1B6LET1-F1
#
_cell.length_a   1.000
_cell.length_b   1.000
_cell.length_c   1.000
_cell.angle_alpha   90.00
_cell.angle_beta   90.00
_cell.angle_gamma   90.00
#
_symmetry.space_group_name_H-M   'P 1'
#
loop_
_entity.id
_entity.type
_entity.pdbx_description
1 polymer ?
#
loop_
_entity_poly.entity_id
_entity_poly.type
_entity_poly.pdbx_seq_one_letter_code
_entity_poly.pdbx_strand_id
1 'polypeptide(L)'
;TLCLVKLTNMFPFGSVLRRSYFGLCMYATARHVQWLYNRWPVVVNGYYYDQASFSIAQVYANITLPPPEDILYSWPQDLLKPDVIFYLDFPDNLHRNPATTRHPSSWKPRMLEVYKTINDSSVFYVSTKDGLSYVEDFIIDTVVKKFSGGMEFTVYAKGEAPTIRPKRFRFLSSN
;
A
#
# COMPACT_ATOMS: atom_id res chain seq x y z
N THR A 1 -2.11 4.78 12.03
CA THR A 1 -0.78 4.17 12.27
C THR A 1 0.13 4.94 13.22
N LEU A 2 -0.09 6.24 13.52
CA LEU A 2 0.88 7.08 14.25
C LEU A 2 1.22 6.66 15.69
N CYS A 3 0.34 5.98 16.44
CA CYS A 3 0.58 5.67 17.85
C CYS A 3 1.58 4.51 18.08
N LEU A 4 1.61 3.54 17.16
CA LEU A 4 2.42 2.31 17.30
C LEU A 4 3.83 2.45 16.68
N VAL A 5 4.08 3.49 15.88
CA VAL A 5 5.41 3.73 15.29
C VAL A 5 6.48 3.88 16.37
N LYS A 6 6.15 4.50 17.51
CA LYS A 6 7.09 4.74 18.62
C LYS A 6 7.64 3.46 19.26
N LEU A 7 6.92 2.35 19.16
CA LEU A 7 7.32 1.07 19.74
C LEU A 7 8.11 0.18 18.75
N THR A 8 8.24 0.60 17.48
CA THR A 8 8.94 -0.19 16.46
C THR A 8 10.44 -0.39 16.75
N ASN A 9 11.06 0.58 17.46
CA ASN A 9 12.47 0.54 17.84
C ASN A 9 12.72 -0.26 19.14
N MET A 10 11.67 -0.73 19.82
CA MET A 10 11.80 -1.53 21.03
C MET A 10 12.34 -2.95 20.74
N PHE A 11 12.12 -3.46 19.53
CA PHE A 11 12.51 -4.81 19.15
C PHE A 11 13.75 -4.84 18.25
N PRO A 12 14.69 -5.78 18.48
CA PRO A 12 15.89 -5.89 17.66
C PRO A 12 15.54 -6.20 16.20
N PHE A 13 16.33 -5.63 15.28
CA PHE A 13 16.20 -5.87 13.85
C PHE A 13 16.29 -7.36 13.53
N GLY A 14 15.49 -7.84 12.58
CA GLY A 14 15.49 -9.24 12.15
C GLY A 14 14.86 -10.25 13.14
N SER A 15 14.42 -9.83 14.32
CA SER A 15 13.80 -10.72 15.30
C SER A 15 12.38 -11.15 14.90
N VAL A 16 11.99 -12.34 15.36
CA VAL A 16 10.61 -12.85 15.23
C VAL A 16 9.64 -11.89 15.90
N LEU A 17 9.98 -11.38 17.10
CA LEU A 17 9.17 -10.43 17.85
C LEU A 17 8.85 -9.17 17.05
N ARG A 18 9.84 -8.61 16.34
CA ARG A 18 9.62 -7.43 15.50
C ARG A 18 8.69 -7.73 14.32
N ARG A 19 8.80 -8.90 13.69
CA ARG A 19 7.88 -9.32 12.61
C ARG A 19 6.47 -9.53 13.13
N SER A 20 6.31 -10.22 14.26
CA SER A 20 5.02 -10.40 14.93
C SER A 20 4.39 -9.07 15.33
N TYR A 21 5.22 -8.11 15.80
CA TYR A 21 4.78 -6.76 16.11
C TYR A 21 4.21 -6.03 14.88
N PHE A 22 4.91 -6.07 13.75
CA PHE A 22 4.39 -5.50 12.49
C PHE A 22 3.11 -6.20 12.02
N GLY A 23 3.04 -7.54 12.15
CA GLY A 23 1.82 -8.31 11.94
C GLY A 23 0.65 -7.76 12.75
N LEU A 24 0.82 -7.63 14.06
CA LEU A 24 -0.21 -7.11 14.96
C LEU A 24 -0.61 -5.67 14.63
N CYS A 25 0.34 -4.82 14.24
CA CYS A 25 0.07 -3.46 13.79
C CYS A 25 -0.83 -3.42 12.55
N MET A 26 -0.66 -4.36 11.61
CA MET A 26 -1.53 -4.46 10.43
C MET A 26 -2.96 -4.83 10.84
N TYR A 27 -3.17 -5.82 11.71
CA TYR A 27 -4.51 -6.18 12.20
C TYR A 27 -5.15 -5.06 13.03
N ALA A 28 -4.38 -4.36 13.86
CA ALA A 28 -4.87 -3.20 14.61
C ALA A 28 -5.31 -2.08 13.65
N THR A 29 -4.55 -1.85 12.59
CA THR A 29 -4.90 -0.87 11.54
C THR A 29 -6.15 -1.31 10.79
N ALA A 30 -6.25 -2.59 10.41
CA ALA A 30 -7.43 -3.16 9.77
C ALA A 30 -8.69 -2.96 10.61
N ARG A 31 -8.61 -3.24 11.92
CA ARG A 31 -9.71 -3.02 12.86
C ARG A 31 -10.09 -1.55 12.95
N HIS A 32 -9.11 -0.65 13.00
CA HIS A 32 -9.37 0.79 13.03
C HIS A 32 -10.04 1.28 11.73
N VAL A 33 -9.57 0.78 10.57
CA VAL A 33 -10.17 1.09 9.27
C VAL A 33 -11.61 0.58 9.21
N GLN A 34 -11.91 -0.64 9.67
CA GLN A 34 -13.29 -1.16 9.72
C GLN A 34 -14.26 -0.22 10.44
N TRP A 35 -13.81 0.45 11.51
CA TRP A 35 -14.64 1.42 12.24
C TRP A 35 -14.85 2.72 11.47
N LEU A 36 -13.86 3.16 10.71
CA LEU A 36 -13.92 4.39 9.92
C LEU A 36 -14.61 4.20 8.56
N TYR A 37 -14.54 2.98 8.01
CA TYR A 37 -14.96 2.62 6.65
C TYR A 37 -16.40 3.01 6.33
N ASN A 38 -17.30 2.95 7.32
CA ASN A 38 -18.71 3.33 7.15
C ASN A 38 -18.93 4.83 6.90
N ARG A 39 -17.94 5.68 7.15
CA ARG A 39 -18.12 7.13 7.14
C ARG A 39 -17.09 7.88 6.30
N TRP A 40 -15.87 7.36 6.16
CA TRP A 40 -14.77 8.03 5.48
C TRP A 40 -13.93 7.03 4.68
N PRO A 41 -13.50 7.37 3.45
CA PRO A 41 -12.46 6.62 2.75
C PRO A 41 -11.13 6.75 3.53
N VAL A 42 -10.37 5.66 3.60
CA VAL A 42 -9.12 5.61 4.36
C VAL A 42 -7.97 5.29 3.40
N VAL A 43 -6.94 6.14 3.45
CA VAL A 43 -5.68 5.92 2.72
C VAL A 43 -4.62 5.48 3.72
N VAL A 44 -3.95 4.36 3.42
CA VAL A 44 -2.91 3.78 4.28
C VAL A 44 -1.62 3.65 3.48
N ASN A 45 -0.49 4.02 4.11
CA ASN A 45 0.84 3.80 3.56
C ASN A 45 1.47 2.57 4.23
N GLY A 46 1.99 1.64 3.44
CA GLY A 46 2.64 0.41 3.89
C GLY A 46 1.65 -0.54 4.57
N TYR A 47 1.33 -1.65 3.90
CA TYR A 47 0.38 -2.64 4.41
C TYR A 47 0.87 -4.05 4.08
N TYR A 48 -0.03 -5.04 3.92
CA TYR A 48 0.37 -6.44 3.81
C TYR A 48 1.39 -6.71 2.68
N TYR A 49 1.13 -6.25 1.46
CA TYR A 49 2.03 -6.51 0.33
C TYR A 49 3.42 -5.90 0.51
N ASP A 50 3.54 -4.77 1.21
CA ASP A 50 4.86 -4.17 1.48
C ASP A 50 5.70 -5.10 2.36
N GLN A 51 5.09 -5.65 3.42
CA GLN A 51 5.75 -6.57 4.34
C GLN A 51 5.97 -7.97 3.72
N ALA A 52 5.00 -8.46 2.95
CA ALA A 52 5.08 -9.76 2.27
C ALA A 52 6.18 -9.73 1.20
N SER A 53 6.17 -8.73 0.31
CA SER A 53 7.18 -8.58 -0.73
C SER A 53 8.57 -8.38 -0.16
N PHE A 54 8.72 -7.63 0.94
CA PHE A 54 10.01 -7.49 1.64
C PHE A 54 10.51 -8.84 2.18
N SER A 55 9.63 -9.59 2.83
CA SER A 55 9.98 -10.89 3.42
C SER A 55 10.36 -11.92 2.36
N ILE A 56 9.59 -12.00 1.27
CA ILE A 56 9.88 -12.89 0.14
C ILE A 56 11.19 -12.48 -0.53
N ALA A 57 11.38 -11.19 -0.82
CA ALA A 57 12.62 -10.71 -1.43
C ALA A 57 13.86 -10.99 -0.58
N GLN A 58 13.73 -10.97 0.75
CA GLN A 58 14.82 -11.29 1.66
C GLN A 58 15.12 -12.79 1.73
N VAL A 59 14.08 -13.65 1.77
CA VAL A 59 14.25 -15.12 1.82
C VAL A 59 14.77 -15.66 0.48
N TYR A 60 14.28 -15.14 -0.64
CA TYR A 60 14.63 -15.54 -2.00
C TYR A 60 15.60 -14.58 -2.67
N ALA A 61 16.49 -13.95 -1.89
CA ALA A 61 17.43 -12.96 -2.42
C ALA A 61 18.39 -13.53 -3.48
N ASN A 62 18.83 -14.78 -3.28
CA ASN A 62 19.83 -15.44 -4.15
C ASN A 62 19.29 -16.71 -4.85
N ILE A 63 17.99 -16.98 -4.74
CA ILE A 63 17.32 -18.19 -5.24
C ILE A 63 16.10 -17.76 -6.03
N THR A 64 15.70 -18.51 -7.07
CA THR A 64 14.51 -18.26 -7.89
C THR A 64 13.25 -17.95 -7.06
N LEU A 65 12.45 -16.98 -7.49
CA LEU A 65 11.19 -16.66 -6.82
C LEU A 65 10.20 -17.82 -6.95
N PRO A 66 9.31 -18.01 -5.96
CA PRO A 66 8.17 -18.90 -6.08
C PRO A 66 7.30 -18.56 -7.30
N PRO A 67 6.62 -19.55 -7.90
CA PRO A 67 5.69 -19.33 -9.01
C PRO A 67 4.51 -18.45 -8.58
N PRO A 68 3.90 -17.67 -9.49
CA PRO A 68 2.87 -16.67 -9.15
C PRO A 68 1.61 -17.24 -8.48
N GLU A 69 1.34 -18.53 -8.67
CA GLU A 69 0.20 -19.25 -8.07
C GLU A 69 0.47 -19.74 -6.63
N ASP A 70 1.65 -19.44 -6.07
CA ASP A 70 1.98 -19.80 -4.70
C ASP A 70 1.15 -18.99 -3.69
N ILE A 71 0.76 -19.65 -2.60
CA ILE A 71 0.05 -19.05 -1.46
C ILE A 71 0.81 -17.88 -0.85
N LEU A 72 2.13 -17.79 -1.04
CA LEU A 72 2.97 -16.70 -0.56
C LEU A 72 2.58 -15.33 -1.13
N TYR A 73 2.00 -15.28 -2.33
CA TYR A 73 1.53 -14.03 -2.95
C TYR A 73 0.06 -13.73 -2.66
N SER A 74 -0.65 -14.68 -2.04
CA SER A 74 -2.08 -14.56 -1.76
C SER A 74 -2.35 -13.62 -0.59
N TRP A 75 -3.45 -12.88 -0.68
CA TRP A 75 -3.91 -12.05 0.43
C TRP A 75 -4.47 -12.92 1.57
N PRO A 76 -4.13 -12.65 2.84
CA PRO A 76 -4.62 -13.44 3.97
C PRO A 76 -6.12 -13.21 4.21
N GLN A 77 -6.87 -14.30 4.39
CA GLN A 77 -8.34 -14.26 4.45
C GLN A 77 -8.91 -13.49 5.65
N ASP A 78 -8.15 -13.39 6.73
CA ASP A 78 -8.53 -12.74 7.98
C ASP A 78 -8.20 -11.23 8.02
N LEU A 79 -7.41 -10.74 7.06
CA LEU A 79 -7.01 -9.33 7.00
C LEU A 79 -7.89 -8.55 6.03
N LEU A 80 -8.36 -7.37 6.47
CA LEU A 80 -9.13 -6.47 5.60
C LEU A 80 -8.32 -6.09 4.35
N LYS A 81 -8.82 -6.50 3.18
CA LYS A 81 -8.23 -6.19 1.87
C LYS A 81 -8.67 -4.79 1.40
N PRO A 82 -7.75 -3.92 0.96
CA PRO A 82 -8.09 -2.63 0.34
C PRO A 82 -8.75 -2.82 -1.03
N ASP A 83 -9.64 -1.89 -1.40
CA ASP A 83 -10.28 -1.88 -2.72
C ASP A 83 -9.29 -1.59 -3.86
N VAL A 84 -8.29 -0.74 -3.58
CA VAL A 84 -7.25 -0.28 -4.51
C VAL A 84 -5.91 -0.23 -3.78
N ILE A 85 -4.87 -0.74 -4.42
CA ILE A 85 -3.51 -0.77 -3.91
C ILE A 85 -2.60 -0.21 -5.00
N PHE A 86 -1.78 0.78 -4.67
CA PHE A 86 -0.79 1.35 -5.59
C PHE A 86 0.61 0.93 -5.15
N TYR A 87 1.38 0.36 -6.07
CA TYR A 87 2.82 0.22 -5.91
C TYR A 87 3.53 1.33 -6.67
N LEU A 88 4.25 2.18 -5.94
CA LEU A 88 4.99 3.31 -6.50
C LEU A 88 6.46 2.92 -6.69
N ASP A 89 6.86 2.71 -7.94
CA ASP A 89 8.26 2.48 -8.31
C ASP A 89 9.00 3.80 -8.46
N PHE A 90 10.04 3.96 -7.65
CA PHE A 90 10.98 5.07 -7.73
C PHE A 90 12.30 4.53 -8.29
N PRO A 91 12.47 4.57 -9.62
CA PRO A 91 13.65 4.03 -10.25
C PRO A 91 14.88 4.82 -9.80
N ASP A 92 15.97 4.11 -9.50
CA ASP A 92 17.15 4.70 -8.84
C ASP A 92 17.87 5.75 -9.71
N ASN A 93 17.56 5.87 -11.00
CA ASN A 93 18.13 6.87 -11.91
C ASN A 93 17.59 8.30 -11.68
N LEU A 94 16.45 8.49 -11.01
CA LEU A 94 15.84 9.81 -10.80
C LEU A 94 16.34 10.54 -9.54
N HIS A 95 16.92 9.82 -8.57
CA HIS A 95 17.38 10.34 -7.27
C HIS A 95 18.86 10.03 -6.99
N ARG A 96 19.69 9.97 -8.03
CA ARG A 96 21.13 9.70 -7.92
C ARG A 96 21.84 10.84 -7.19
N ASN A 97 22.05 10.69 -5.89
CA ASN A 97 23.16 11.35 -5.21
C ASN A 97 24.41 10.47 -5.43
N PRO A 98 25.46 10.93 -6.14
CA PRO A 98 26.61 10.11 -6.53
C PRO A 98 27.46 9.58 -5.37
N ALA A 99 27.16 9.96 -4.12
CA ALA A 99 27.95 9.63 -2.94
C ALA A 99 27.67 8.27 -2.29
N THR A 100 26.65 7.52 -2.71
CA THR A 100 26.35 6.20 -2.10
C THR A 100 26.23 5.11 -3.17
N THR A 101 27.32 4.41 -3.43
CA THR A 101 27.28 3.14 -4.18
C THR A 101 26.46 2.14 -3.35
N ARG A 102 25.19 1.94 -3.72
CA ARG A 102 24.39 0.88 -3.10
C ARG A 102 24.97 -0.48 -3.47
N HIS A 103 25.02 -1.37 -2.49
CA HIS A 103 25.52 -2.73 -2.67
C HIS A 103 24.71 -3.46 -3.75
N PRO A 104 25.36 -4.27 -4.62
CA PRO A 104 24.70 -5.00 -5.72
C PRO A 104 23.59 -5.97 -5.27
N SER A 105 23.53 -6.35 -4.00
CA SER A 105 22.44 -7.11 -3.38
C SER A 105 21.27 -6.23 -2.89
N SER A 106 20.97 -5.15 -3.60
CA SER A 106 19.87 -4.25 -3.26
C SER A 106 18.56 -5.05 -3.23
N TRP A 107 17.84 -5.02 -2.10
CA TRP A 107 16.54 -5.69 -1.96
C TRP A 107 15.45 -5.09 -2.87
N LYS A 108 15.64 -3.86 -3.34
CA LYS A 108 14.67 -3.12 -4.16
C LYS A 108 14.33 -3.80 -5.50
N PRO A 109 15.29 -4.13 -6.38
CA PRO A 109 14.99 -4.83 -7.63
C PRO A 109 14.28 -6.15 -7.38
N ARG A 110 14.67 -6.86 -6.31
CA ARG A 110 14.04 -8.14 -5.96
C ARG A 110 12.61 -7.97 -5.47
N MET A 111 12.34 -6.95 -4.66
CA MET A 111 10.98 -6.60 -4.24
C MET A 111 10.11 -6.21 -5.42
N LEU A 112 10.64 -5.46 -6.40
CA LEU A 112 9.93 -5.10 -7.63
C LEU A 112 9.51 -6.35 -8.42
N GLU A 113 10.40 -7.34 -8.53
CA GLU A 113 10.08 -8.62 -9.18
C GLU A 113 8.94 -9.35 -8.45
N VAL A 114 8.99 -9.40 -7.11
CA VAL A 114 7.91 -9.97 -6.30
C VAL A 114 6.59 -9.24 -6.52
N TYR A 115 6.59 -7.91 -6.59
CA TYR A 115 5.36 -7.17 -6.86
C TYR A 115 4.77 -7.45 -8.24
N LYS A 116 5.60 -7.74 -9.23
CA LYS A 116 5.17 -8.12 -10.58
C LYS A 116 4.63 -9.55 -10.65
N THR A 117 5.01 -10.43 -9.73
CA THR A 117 4.47 -11.80 -9.66
C THR A 117 3.12 -11.87 -8.95
N ILE A 118 2.75 -10.85 -8.17
CA ILE A 118 1.45 -10.79 -7.49
C ILE A 118 0.34 -10.64 -8.52
N ASN A 119 -0.52 -11.66 -8.62
CA ASN A 119 -1.68 -11.67 -9.49
C ASN A 119 -2.94 -11.21 -8.74
N ASP A 120 -3.03 -9.90 -8.46
CA ASP A 120 -4.19 -9.29 -7.79
C ASP A 120 -4.74 -8.11 -8.60
N SER A 121 -6.03 -8.16 -8.94
CA SER A 121 -6.73 -7.12 -9.71
C SER A 121 -6.90 -5.79 -8.96
N SER A 122 -6.69 -5.78 -7.64
CA SER A 122 -6.68 -4.56 -6.83
C SER A 122 -5.34 -3.82 -6.88
N VAL A 123 -4.28 -4.42 -7.43
CA VAL A 123 -2.92 -3.85 -7.42
C VAL A 123 -2.62 -3.14 -8.74
N PHE A 124 -2.25 -1.86 -8.64
CA PHE A 124 -1.85 -1.01 -9.75
C PHE A 124 -0.38 -0.63 -9.60
N TYR A 125 0.40 -0.89 -10.64
CA TYR A 125 1.81 -0.50 -10.72
C TYR A 125 1.93 0.89 -11.34
N VAL A 126 2.65 1.80 -10.66
CA VAL A 126 2.92 3.15 -11.17
C VAL A 126 4.39 3.48 -11.00
N SER A 127 5.04 3.92 -12.08
CA SER A 127 6.45 4.28 -12.09
C SER A 127 6.59 5.80 -12.14
N THR A 128 7.51 6.37 -11.35
CA THR A 128 7.76 7.82 -11.36
C THR A 128 8.69 8.29 -12.48
N LYS A 129 9.11 7.39 -13.39
CA LYS A 129 9.87 7.73 -14.61
C LYS A 129 9.18 8.82 -15.44
N ASP A 130 7.86 8.75 -15.50
CA ASP A 130 7.03 9.58 -16.36
C ASP A 130 6.69 10.94 -15.73
N GLY A 131 7.22 11.21 -14.53
CA GLY A 131 7.03 12.45 -13.79
C GLY A 131 5.98 12.35 -12.67
N LEU A 132 6.09 13.22 -11.67
CA LEU A 132 5.21 13.19 -10.50
C LEU A 132 3.76 13.59 -10.85
N SER A 133 3.58 14.55 -11.77
CA SER A 133 2.24 14.99 -12.21
C SER A 133 1.48 13.85 -12.87
N TYR A 134 2.14 13.06 -13.72
CA TYR A 134 1.54 11.90 -14.37
C TYR A 134 1.07 10.86 -13.35
N VAL A 135 1.87 10.61 -12.31
CA VAL A 135 1.54 9.66 -11.24
C VAL A 135 0.33 10.14 -10.44
N GLU A 136 0.27 11.43 -10.12
CA GLU A 136 -0.89 12.04 -9.44
C GLU A 136 -2.16 11.90 -10.27
N ASP A 137 -2.11 12.28 -11.55
CA ASP A 137 -3.25 12.17 -12.47
C ASP A 137 -3.72 10.72 -12.62
N PHE A 138 -2.79 9.77 -12.76
CA PHE A 138 -3.10 8.34 -12.87
C PHE A 138 -3.80 7.80 -11.61
N ILE A 139 -3.31 8.17 -10.42
CA ILE A 139 -3.92 7.74 -9.15
C ILE A 139 -5.34 8.31 -9.04
N ILE A 140 -5.51 9.60 -9.35
CA ILE A 140 -6.82 10.26 -9.30
C ILE A 140 -7.79 9.59 -10.28
N ASP A 141 -7.40 9.39 -11.54
CA ASP A 141 -8.25 8.74 -12.55
C ASP A 141 -8.63 7.32 -12.11
N THR A 142 -7.67 6.54 -11.60
CA THR A 142 -7.93 5.18 -11.12
C THR A 142 -8.92 5.15 -9.97
N VAL A 143 -8.76 6.04 -8.99
CA VAL A 143 -9.68 6.17 -7.84
C VAL A 143 -11.07 6.58 -8.33
N VAL A 144 -11.17 7.62 -9.16
CA VAL A 144 -12.44 8.08 -9.71
C VAL A 144 -13.11 6.97 -10.52
N LYS A 145 -12.39 6.27 -11.40
CA LYS A 145 -12.93 5.16 -12.18
C LYS A 145 -13.43 4.00 -11.31
N LYS A 146 -12.73 3.69 -10.21
CA LYS A 146 -13.14 2.60 -9.30
C LYS A 146 -14.39 2.96 -8.50
N PHE A 147 -14.56 4.23 -8.12
CA PHE A 147 -15.59 4.67 -7.17
C PHE A 147 -16.68 5.57 -7.77
N SER A 148 -16.62 5.90 -9.06
CA SER A 148 -17.60 6.72 -9.78
C SER A 148 -19.01 6.13 -9.82
N GLY A 149 -19.18 4.84 -9.48
CA GLY A 149 -20.49 4.23 -9.26
C GLY A 149 -21.20 4.64 -7.96
N GLY A 150 -20.56 5.38 -7.03
CA GLY A 150 -21.19 5.71 -5.74
C GLY A 150 -20.64 6.89 -4.93
N MET A 151 -19.51 7.51 -5.31
CA MET A 151 -18.94 8.65 -4.56
C MET A 151 -18.37 9.73 -5.46
N GLU A 152 -18.78 10.97 -5.20
CA GLU A 152 -18.26 12.19 -5.83
C GLU A 152 -17.04 12.65 -5.01
N PHE A 153 -15.83 12.51 -5.54
CA PHE A 153 -14.59 12.94 -4.86
C PHE A 153 -14.26 14.37 -5.24
N THR A 154 -14.25 15.26 -4.24
CA THR A 154 -13.65 16.60 -4.38
C THR A 154 -12.17 16.51 -4.00
N VAL A 155 -11.29 16.48 -5.00
CA VAL A 155 -9.84 16.59 -4.80
C VAL A 155 -9.52 18.08 -4.59
N TYR A 156 -9.10 18.47 -3.38
CA TYR A 156 -8.73 19.85 -3.06
C TYR A 156 -7.22 20.07 -3.22
N ALA A 157 -6.86 21.27 -3.70
CA ALA A 157 -5.48 21.70 -3.86
C ALA A 157 -4.72 21.69 -2.51
N LYS A 158 -3.41 21.45 -2.61
CA LYS A 158 -2.44 21.35 -1.51
C LYS A 158 -2.54 22.55 -0.54
N GLY A 159 -3.13 22.36 0.65
CA GLY A 159 -3.10 23.36 1.72
C GLY A 159 -4.33 23.44 2.65
N GLU A 160 -5.47 22.88 2.28
CA GLU A 160 -6.69 22.91 3.10
C GLU A 160 -6.93 21.60 3.89
N ALA A 161 -7.49 21.73 5.09
CA ALA A 161 -7.79 20.60 5.96
C ALA A 161 -8.88 19.70 5.35
N PRO A 162 -8.70 18.36 5.33
CA PRO A 162 -9.62 17.46 4.66
C PRO A 162 -10.97 17.38 5.38
N THR A 163 -12.06 17.73 4.68
CA THR A 163 -13.43 17.40 5.11
C THR A 163 -14.17 16.64 4.01
N ILE A 164 -14.16 15.31 4.08
CA ILE A 164 -14.91 14.42 3.19
C ILE A 164 -16.36 14.31 3.67
N ARG A 165 -17.30 15.06 3.11
CA ARG A 165 -18.72 14.88 3.46
C ARG A 165 -19.32 13.75 2.61
N PRO A 166 -19.80 12.63 3.19
CA PRO A 166 -20.61 11.69 2.43
C PRO A 166 -21.92 12.38 2.00
N LYS A 167 -22.38 12.12 0.76
CA LYS A 167 -23.73 12.50 0.33
C LYS A 167 -24.69 11.85 1.32
N ARG A 168 -25.48 12.66 2.05
CA ARG A 168 -26.53 12.17 2.95
C ARG A 168 -27.37 11.15 2.15
N PHE A 169 -27.31 9.87 2.51
CA PHE A 169 -28.30 8.89 2.04
C PHE A 169 -29.65 9.38 2.54
N ARG A 170 -30.40 10.06 1.66
CA ARG A 170 -31.79 10.40 1.91
C ARG A 170 -32.56 9.12 1.60
N PHE A 171 -32.92 8.37 2.65
CA PHE A 171 -33.95 7.35 2.52
C PHE A 171 -35.20 8.06 1.98
N LEU A 172 -35.57 7.79 0.74
CA LEU A 172 -36.89 8.13 0.23
C LEU A 172 -37.85 7.18 0.94
N SER A 173 -38.56 7.70 1.94
CA SER A 173 -39.78 7.07 2.46
C SER A 173 -40.77 7.00 1.31
N SER A 174 -41.05 5.81 0.78
CA SER A 174 -42.19 5.57 -0.08
C SER A 174 -43.47 5.72 0.74
N ASN A 175 -44.39 6.56 0.25
CA ASN A 175 -45.77 6.71 0.75
C ASN A 175 -46.53 5.39 0.72
#